data_AF-A0A9Q3J3B3-F1
#
_entry.id   AF-A0A9Q3J3B3-F1
#
_cell.length_a   1.000
_cell.length_b   1.000
_cell.length_c   1.000
_cell.angle_alpha   90.00
_cell.angle_beta   90.00
_cell.angle_gamma   90.00
#
_symmetry.space_group_name_H-M   'P 1'
#
loop_
_entity.id
_entity.type
_entity.pdbx_description
1 polymer ?
#
loop_
_entity_poly.entity_id
_entity_poly.type
_entity_poly.pdbx_seq_one_letter_code
_entity_poly.pdbx_strand_id
1 'polypeptide(L)'
;MEYLCLVWCLEKLNYFLEGCGFEVITDCTAVQSLLNMKTPNRHIGRWKIAIQEYRNNMKIVHKDGNIYTNTDRLSRWPLSNNIDNPAYVPEEASPQIPIEGISVTDLNTTLFEEVRNSYTQDKNCRLLCRLLTKDCKDNSLIHALDEIGRNSYDEGIFHLLDGIIYLRTKHTCVMTVVDRSLINLVLKECHDSPFSGHLSEDRTREKGKTCKWWPR
;
A
#
# COMPACT_ATOMS: atom_id res chain seq x y z
N MET A 1 -13.73 5.69 -15.66
CA MET A 1 -14.69 5.44 -14.56
C MET A 1 -15.15 3.99 -14.55
N GLU A 2 -15.44 3.37 -15.71
CA GLU A 2 -15.85 1.96 -15.80
C GLU A 2 -14.97 0.94 -15.08
N TYR A 3 -13.64 1.02 -15.23
CA TYR A 3 -12.74 0.09 -14.54
C TYR A 3 -12.78 0.23 -13.02
N LEU A 4 -12.96 1.47 -12.53
CA LEU A 4 -13.06 1.74 -11.10
C LEU A 4 -14.38 1.20 -10.54
N CYS A 5 -15.48 1.38 -11.28
CA CYS A 5 -16.78 0.83 -10.94
C CYS A 5 -16.71 -0.71 -10.82
N LEU A 6 -16.06 -1.38 -11.78
CA LEU A 6 -15.85 -2.82 -11.71
C LEU A 6 -15.07 -3.23 -10.45
N VAL A 7 -13.92 -2.61 -10.21
CA VAL A 7 -13.07 -2.94 -9.05
C VAL A 7 -13.83 -2.73 -7.75
N TRP A 8 -14.54 -1.60 -7.62
CA TRP A 8 -15.35 -1.29 -6.44
C TRP A 8 -16.46 -2.33 -6.22
N CYS A 9 -17.18 -2.72 -7.28
CA CYS A 9 -18.21 -3.75 -7.19
C CYS A 9 -17.64 -5.10 -6.73
N LEU A 10 -16.47 -5.50 -7.26
CA LEU A 10 -15.81 -6.74 -6.87
C LEU A 10 -15.35 -6.71 -5.41
N GLU A 11 -14.76 -5.60 -4.97
CA GLU A 11 -14.35 -5.41 -3.57
C GLU A 11 -15.56 -5.51 -2.61
N LYS A 12 -16.69 -4.89 -2.95
CA LYS A 12 -17.90 -4.91 -2.12
C LYS A 12 -18.58 -6.27 -2.09
N LEU A 13 -18.53 -7.01 -3.19
CA LEU A 13 -19.17 -8.32 -3.32
C LEU A 13 -18.20 -9.48 -3.03
N ASN A 14 -16.96 -9.22 -2.62
CA ASN A 14 -15.92 -10.23 -2.44
C ASN A 14 -16.43 -11.45 -1.64
N TYR A 15 -17.07 -11.20 -0.49
CA TYR A 15 -17.62 -12.25 0.38
C TYR A 15 -18.62 -13.19 -0.30
N PHE A 16 -19.27 -12.76 -1.38
CA PHE A 16 -20.22 -13.56 -2.14
C PHE A 16 -19.61 -14.18 -3.41
N LEU A 17 -18.54 -13.57 -3.92
CA LEU A 17 -17.90 -13.97 -5.17
C LEU A 17 -16.73 -14.93 -4.96
N GLU A 18 -16.13 -14.92 -3.77
CA GLU A 18 -15.04 -15.81 -3.40
C GLU A 18 -15.45 -17.28 -3.60
N GLY A 19 -14.64 -18.03 -4.35
CA GLY A 19 -14.90 -19.44 -4.66
C GLY A 19 -16.04 -19.72 -5.65
N CYS A 20 -16.81 -18.71 -6.07
CA CYS A 20 -17.95 -18.88 -6.98
C CYS A 20 -17.59 -18.44 -8.41
N GLY A 21 -18.12 -19.15 -9.41
CA GLY A 21 -18.07 -18.72 -10.80
C GLY A 21 -19.16 -17.69 -11.10
N PHE A 22 -18.80 -16.53 -11.65
CA PHE A 22 -19.76 -15.45 -11.92
C PHE A 22 -19.50 -14.73 -13.24
N GLU A 23 -20.54 -14.06 -13.75
CA GLU A 23 -20.48 -13.26 -14.96
C GLU A 23 -20.63 -11.77 -14.65
N VAL A 24 -19.72 -10.96 -15.18
CA VAL A 24 -19.79 -9.50 -15.13
C VAL A 24 -20.36 -9.02 -16.44
N ILE A 25 -21.52 -8.36 -16.38
CA ILE A 25 -22.16 -7.80 -17.57
C ILE A 25 -21.94 -6.29 -17.61
N THR A 26 -21.45 -5.78 -18.73
CA THR A 26 -21.12 -4.36 -18.91
C THR A 26 -21.45 -3.90 -20.33
N ASP A 27 -21.89 -2.66 -20.48
CA ASP A 27 -22.05 -1.97 -21.76
C ASP A 27 -20.73 -1.33 -22.25
N CYS A 28 -19.64 -1.50 -21.51
CA CYS A 28 -18.33 -1.00 -21.89
C CYS A 28 -17.45 -2.11 -22.50
N THR A 29 -17.23 -2.03 -23.81
CA THR A 29 -16.33 -2.95 -24.54
C THR A 29 -14.88 -2.91 -24.04
N ALA A 30 -14.45 -1.78 -23.44
CA ALA A 30 -13.08 -1.62 -22.94
C ALA A 30 -12.79 -2.53 -21.75
N VAL A 31 -13.79 -2.78 -20.89
CA VAL A 31 -13.69 -3.67 -19.72
C VAL A 31 -13.45 -5.12 -20.14
N GLN A 32 -14.04 -5.57 -21.25
CA GLN A 32 -13.80 -6.89 -21.82
C GLN A 32 -12.33 -7.10 -22.22
N SER A 33 -11.66 -6.03 -22.65
CA SER A 33 -10.26 -6.09 -23.08
C SER A 33 -9.26 -6.04 -21.91
N LEU A 34 -9.68 -5.62 -20.71
CA LEU A 34 -8.81 -5.33 -19.57
C LEU A 34 -7.86 -6.49 -19.22
N LEU A 35 -8.38 -7.72 -19.14
CA LEU A 35 -7.62 -8.90 -18.75
C LEU A 35 -6.64 -9.39 -19.84
N ASN A 36 -6.91 -9.02 -21.10
CA ASN A 36 -6.16 -9.45 -22.28
C ASN A 36 -5.20 -8.37 -22.81
N MET A 37 -5.19 -7.18 -22.21
CA MET A 37 -4.26 -6.11 -22.56
C MET A 37 -2.80 -6.55 -22.32
N LYS A 38 -2.01 -6.52 -23.40
CA LYS A 38 -0.57 -6.86 -23.39
C LYS A 38 0.28 -5.74 -22.76
N THR A 39 -0.05 -4.48 -23.02
CA THR A 39 0.70 -3.31 -22.56
C THR A 39 -0.21 -2.36 -21.78
N PRO A 40 -0.53 -2.67 -20.51
CA PRO A 40 -1.33 -1.78 -19.68
C PRO A 40 -0.52 -0.54 -19.27
N ASN A 41 -1.14 0.63 -19.28
CA ASN A 41 -0.56 1.81 -18.63
C ASN A 41 -0.53 1.60 -17.10
N ARG A 42 0.19 2.45 -16.35
CA ARG A 42 0.35 2.31 -14.89
C ARG A 42 -0.99 2.16 -14.15
N HIS A 43 -2.02 2.91 -14.54
CA HIS A 43 -3.33 2.87 -13.89
C HIS A 43 -4.10 1.57 -14.20
N ILE A 44 -4.14 1.17 -15.47
CA ILE A 44 -4.76 -0.07 -15.93
C ILE A 44 -4.04 -1.28 -15.34
N GLY A 45 -2.71 -1.22 -15.21
CA GLY A 45 -1.91 -2.27 -14.58
C GLY A 45 -2.31 -2.52 -13.13
N ARG A 46 -2.56 -1.45 -12.35
CA ARG A 46 -3.05 -1.58 -10.98
C ARG A 46 -4.42 -2.26 -10.93
N TRP A 47 -5.35 -1.88 -11.80
CA TRP A 47 -6.68 -2.51 -11.86
C TRP A 47 -6.60 -3.96 -12.30
N LYS A 48 -5.74 -4.28 -13.27
CA LYS A 48 -5.51 -5.66 -13.73
C LYS A 48 -5.01 -6.56 -12.60
N ILE A 49 -4.11 -6.04 -11.75
CA ILE A 49 -3.63 -6.74 -10.55
C ILE A 49 -4.77 -6.91 -9.54
N ALA A 50 -5.54 -5.85 -9.26
CA ALA A 50 -6.62 -5.88 -8.28
C ALA A 50 -7.71 -6.93 -8.61
N ILE A 51 -8.06 -7.10 -9.88
CA ILE A 51 -9.07 -8.08 -10.30
C ILE A 51 -8.49 -9.46 -10.66
N GLN A 52 -7.17 -9.64 -10.51
CA GLN A 52 -6.49 -10.87 -10.95
C GLN A 52 -6.95 -12.10 -10.17
N GLU A 53 -7.30 -11.93 -8.91
CA GLU A 53 -7.82 -12.99 -8.04
C GLU A 53 -9.06 -13.67 -8.65
N TYR A 54 -9.98 -12.89 -9.22
CA TYR A 54 -11.21 -13.41 -9.81
C TYR A 54 -11.01 -13.94 -11.24
N ARG A 55 -9.82 -13.84 -11.84
CA ARG A 55 -9.59 -14.13 -13.27
C ARG A 55 -10.06 -15.52 -13.70
N ASN A 56 -9.90 -16.52 -12.83
CA ASN A 56 -10.26 -17.91 -13.14
C ASN A 56 -11.78 -18.17 -13.03
N ASN A 57 -12.48 -17.36 -12.23
CA ASN A 57 -13.87 -17.59 -11.86
C ASN A 57 -14.81 -16.52 -12.44
N MET A 58 -14.27 -15.45 -13.02
CA MET A 58 -15.01 -14.32 -13.57
C MET A 58 -15.02 -14.35 -15.10
N LYS A 59 -16.20 -14.19 -15.68
CA LYS A 59 -16.38 -14.01 -17.13
C LYS A 59 -17.00 -12.65 -17.45
N ILE A 60 -16.30 -11.83 -18.22
CA ILE A 60 -16.78 -10.49 -18.62
C ILE A 60 -17.53 -10.61 -19.95
N VAL A 61 -18.81 -10.23 -19.95
CA VAL A 61 -19.69 -10.26 -21.12
C VAL A 61 -20.15 -8.84 -21.45
N HIS A 62 -19.88 -8.41 -22.67
CA HIS A 62 -20.41 -7.14 -23.17
C HIS A 62 -21.85 -7.31 -23.67
N LYS A 63 -22.74 -6.39 -23.32
CA LYS A 63 -24.10 -6.31 -23.87
C LYS A 63 -24.49 -4.85 -24.12
N ASP A 64 -25.26 -4.60 -25.17
CA ASP A 64 -25.68 -3.26 -25.57
C ASP A 64 -26.48 -2.54 -24.46
N GLY A 65 -26.17 -1.26 -24.23
CA GLY A 65 -26.71 -0.46 -23.12
C GLY A 65 -28.23 -0.27 -23.12
N ASN A 66 -28.91 -0.54 -24.24
CA ASN A 66 -30.37 -0.41 -24.35
C ASN A 66 -31.14 -1.44 -23.49
N ILE A 67 -30.47 -2.47 -22.97
CA ILE A 67 -31.08 -3.56 -22.20
C ILE A 67 -31.07 -3.28 -20.68
N TYR A 68 -30.28 -2.32 -20.19
CA TYR A 68 -30.05 -2.10 -18.74
C TYR A 68 -30.58 -0.77 -18.22
N THR A 69 -31.87 -0.49 -18.46
CA THR A 69 -32.54 0.73 -17.96
C THR A 69 -32.48 0.86 -16.43
N ASN A 70 -32.38 -0.25 -15.70
CA ASN A 70 -32.23 -0.23 -14.23
C ASN A 70 -30.83 0.21 -13.79
N THR A 71 -29.77 -0.39 -14.34
CA THR A 71 -28.37 -0.09 -13.96
C THR A 71 -27.94 1.29 -14.43
N ASP A 72 -28.30 1.66 -15.66
CA ASP A 72 -27.98 2.97 -16.24
C ASP A 72 -28.72 4.11 -15.50
N ARG A 73 -29.91 3.85 -14.95
CA ARG A 73 -30.60 4.83 -14.10
C ARG A 73 -29.88 5.06 -12.76
N LEU A 74 -29.33 4.02 -12.16
CA LEU A 74 -28.61 4.12 -10.88
C LEU A 74 -27.28 4.90 -11.05
N SER A 75 -26.56 4.69 -12.16
CA SER A 75 -25.32 5.44 -12.43
C SER A 75 -25.59 6.92 -12.78
N ARG A 76 -26.75 7.23 -13.39
CA ARG A 76 -27.16 8.60 -13.75
C ARG A 76 -27.79 9.40 -12.61
N TRP A 77 -28.22 8.75 -11.53
CA TRP A 77 -28.80 9.39 -10.34
C TRP A 77 -28.04 9.00 -9.06
N PRO A 78 -26.76 9.42 -8.94
CA PRO A 78 -26.00 9.17 -7.73
C PRO A 78 -26.59 9.93 -6.54
N LEU A 79 -26.73 9.26 -5.40
CA LEU A 79 -27.03 9.92 -4.14
C LEU A 79 -25.79 10.67 -3.63
N SER A 80 -26.01 11.74 -2.88
CA SER A 80 -24.94 12.44 -2.16
C SER A 80 -24.23 11.47 -1.19
N ASN A 81 -22.91 11.62 -1.07
CA ASN A 81 -22.11 10.86 -0.13
C ASN A 81 -22.22 11.46 1.29
N ASN A 82 -23.37 11.30 1.94
CA ASN A 82 -23.67 11.77 3.29
C ASN A 82 -23.99 10.58 4.23
N ILE A 83 -24.03 10.81 5.55
CA ILE A 83 -24.28 9.77 6.57
C ILE A 83 -25.62 9.04 6.35
N ASP A 84 -26.59 9.70 5.72
CA ASP A 84 -27.91 9.13 5.42
C ASP A 84 -27.88 8.14 4.23
N ASN A 85 -26.78 8.12 3.45
CA ASN A 85 -26.59 7.17 2.37
C ASN A 85 -26.12 5.82 2.93
N PRO A 86 -26.84 4.70 2.71
CA PRO A 86 -26.40 3.38 3.17
C PRO A 86 -25.05 2.94 2.56
N ALA A 87 -24.63 3.55 1.45
CA ALA A 87 -23.34 3.36 0.81
C ALA A 87 -22.32 4.48 1.14
N TYR A 88 -22.54 5.24 2.23
CA TYR A 88 -21.63 6.30 2.67
C TYR A 88 -20.20 5.80 2.82
N VAL A 89 -19.27 6.53 2.20
CA VAL A 89 -17.83 6.31 2.37
C VAL A 89 -17.23 7.64 2.85
N PRO A 90 -16.64 7.72 4.05
CA PRO A 90 -15.97 8.95 4.50
C PRO A 90 -14.92 9.39 3.47
N GLU A 91 -14.88 10.66 3.08
CA GLU A 91 -13.88 11.16 2.10
C GLU A 91 -12.43 10.96 2.57
N GLU A 92 -12.20 10.89 3.88
CA GLU A 92 -10.89 10.58 4.46
C GLU A 92 -10.49 9.11 4.33
N ALA A 93 -11.46 8.22 4.07
CA ALA A 93 -11.22 6.83 3.70
C ALA A 93 -10.92 6.77 2.20
N SER A 94 -9.77 7.32 1.79
CA SER A 94 -9.15 6.84 0.55
C SER A 94 -9.16 5.31 0.62
N PRO A 95 -9.60 4.57 -0.42
CA PRO A 95 -9.42 3.13 -0.48
C PRO A 95 -7.90 2.89 -0.54
N GLN A 96 -7.30 2.85 0.65
CA GLN A 96 -5.91 2.56 0.85
C GLN A 96 -5.82 1.06 0.69
N ILE A 97 -5.69 0.64 -0.57
CA ILE A 97 -5.30 -0.72 -0.93
C ILE A 97 -4.14 -1.04 0.00
N PRO A 98 -4.29 -2.01 0.93
CA PRO A 98 -3.18 -2.42 1.76
C PRO A 98 -2.18 -3.01 0.78
N ILE A 99 -1.16 -2.24 0.44
CA ILE A 99 0.00 -2.79 -0.24
C ILE A 99 0.70 -3.56 0.88
N GLU A 100 0.30 -4.81 1.06
CA GLU A 100 0.98 -5.81 1.91
C GLU A 100 2.38 -6.17 1.34
N GLY A 101 2.80 -5.47 0.29
CA GLY A 101 4.17 -5.50 -0.20
C GLY A 101 5.07 -4.64 0.67
N ILE A 102 6.13 -5.24 1.19
CA ILE A 102 7.36 -4.52 1.56
C ILE A 102 7.68 -3.58 0.41
N SER A 103 7.87 -2.28 0.69
CA SER A 103 8.33 -1.32 -0.31
C SER A 103 9.70 -1.76 -0.80
N VAL A 104 9.72 -2.54 -1.90
CA VAL A 104 10.95 -2.92 -2.59
C VAL A 104 11.41 -1.67 -3.32
N THR A 105 12.16 -0.84 -2.61
CA THR A 105 12.88 0.25 -3.23
C THR A 105 14.23 -0.28 -3.70
N ASP A 106 14.55 -0.08 -4.98
CA ASP A 106 15.89 -0.22 -5.56
C ASP A 106 16.83 0.85 -4.99
N LEU A 107 17.04 0.83 -3.67
CA LEU A 107 18.03 1.66 -3.00
C LEU A 107 19.40 1.01 -3.13
N ASN A 108 20.43 1.85 -3.18
CA ASN A 108 21.80 1.38 -3.21
C ASN A 108 22.12 0.53 -1.95
N THR A 109 22.83 -0.59 -2.13
CA THR A 109 23.26 -1.49 -1.03
C THR A 109 24.06 -0.75 0.03
N THR A 110 24.81 0.28 -0.36
CA THR A 110 25.59 1.14 0.54
C THR A 110 24.70 1.89 1.55
N LEU A 111 23.53 2.37 1.12
CA LEU A 111 22.58 3.05 2.01
C LEU A 111 22.10 2.11 3.11
N PHE A 112 21.78 0.86 2.75
CA PHE A 112 21.31 -0.14 3.72
C PHE A 112 22.39 -0.47 4.76
N GLU A 113 23.66 -0.54 4.34
CA GLU A 113 24.79 -0.73 5.26
C GLU A 113 24.97 0.44 6.23
N GLU A 114 24.90 1.68 5.73
CA GLU A 114 24.99 2.88 6.57
C GLU A 114 23.84 2.97 7.58
N VAL A 115 22.62 2.63 7.16
CA VAL A 115 21.46 2.57 8.06
C VAL A 115 21.67 1.52 9.15
N ARG A 116 22.15 0.31 8.81
CA ARG A 116 22.47 -0.71 9.84
C ARG A 116 23.53 -0.22 10.82
N ASN A 117 24.56 0.46 10.32
CA ASN A 117 25.61 1.02 11.18
C ASN A 117 25.04 2.08 12.12
N SER A 118 24.08 2.90 11.68
CA SER A 118 23.43 3.91 12.53
C SER A 118 22.70 3.29 13.73
N TYR A 119 22.11 2.10 13.58
CA TYR A 119 21.43 1.42 14.69
C TYR A 119 22.36 0.96 15.80
N THR A 120 23.66 0.82 15.52
CA THR A 120 24.65 0.45 16.55
C THR A 120 24.91 1.61 17.52
N GLN A 121 24.71 2.85 17.07
CA GLN A 121 24.92 4.07 17.84
C GLN A 121 23.73 4.37 18.75
N ASP A 122 22.51 4.09 18.29
CA ASP A 122 21.29 4.30 19.08
C ASP A 122 20.97 3.13 20.02
N LYS A 123 20.77 3.44 21.30
CA LYS A 123 20.42 2.47 22.33
C LYS A 123 19.09 1.78 22.00
N ASN A 124 18.06 2.53 21.59
CA ASN A 124 16.72 1.96 21.35
C ASN A 124 16.72 1.04 20.14
N CYS A 125 17.29 1.46 19.02
CA CYS A 125 17.35 0.62 17.83
C CYS A 125 18.18 -0.66 18.05
N ARG A 126 19.29 -0.59 18.79
CA ARG A 126 20.05 -1.78 19.17
C ARG A 126 19.23 -2.76 20.01
N LEU A 127 18.41 -2.26 20.93
CA LEU A 127 17.51 -3.08 21.74
C LEU A 127 16.37 -3.67 20.90
N LEU A 128 15.76 -2.87 20.03
CA LEU A 128 14.71 -3.31 19.10
C LEU A 128 15.21 -4.40 18.15
N CYS A 129 16.39 -4.24 17.54
CA CYS A 129 16.99 -5.29 16.71
C CYS A 129 17.15 -6.59 17.48
N ARG A 130 17.62 -6.54 18.73
CA ARG A 130 17.77 -7.75 19.57
C ARG A 130 16.43 -8.37 19.95
N LEU A 131 15.44 -7.54 20.29
CA LEU A 131 14.08 -7.97 20.64
C LEU A 131 13.38 -8.64 19.46
N LEU A 132 13.49 -8.07 18.26
CA LEU A 132 12.83 -8.58 17.06
C LEU A 132 13.57 -9.77 16.44
N THR A 133 14.86 -9.97 16.76
CA THR A 133 15.61 -11.18 16.36
C THR A 133 15.27 -12.38 17.24
N LYS A 134 14.88 -12.15 18.50
CA LYS A 134 14.50 -13.22 19.41
C LYS A 134 13.06 -13.64 19.13
N ASP A 135 12.84 -14.95 18.99
CA ASP A 135 11.50 -15.52 18.87
C ASP A 135 10.66 -15.40 20.15
N CYS A 136 11.29 -15.04 21.28
CA CYS A 136 10.64 -14.93 22.58
C CYS A 136 10.65 -13.50 23.14
N LYS A 137 9.56 -13.11 23.81
CA LYS A 137 9.43 -11.81 24.49
C LYS A 137 10.35 -11.76 25.70
N ASP A 138 11.37 -10.92 25.63
CA ASP A 138 12.30 -10.67 26.74
C ASP A 138 11.90 -9.40 27.49
N ASN A 139 11.15 -9.57 28.59
CA ASN A 139 10.64 -8.46 29.40
C ASN A 139 11.75 -7.54 29.91
N SER A 140 12.97 -8.05 30.13
CA SER A 140 14.11 -7.25 30.58
C SER A 140 14.53 -6.23 29.52
N LEU A 141 14.53 -6.63 28.26
CA LEU A 141 14.86 -5.76 27.13
C LEU A 141 13.73 -4.77 26.82
N ILE A 142 12.47 -5.18 26.97
CA ILE A 142 11.30 -4.29 26.82
C ILE A 142 11.34 -3.18 27.88
N HIS A 143 11.70 -3.50 29.12
CA HIS A 143 11.86 -2.50 30.18
C HIS A 143 13.05 -1.56 29.98
N ALA A 144 14.04 -1.94 29.17
CA ALA A 144 15.21 -1.12 28.86
C ALA A 144 14.97 -0.10 27.73
N LEU A 145 13.88 -0.26 26.97
CA LEU A 145 13.41 0.70 25.96
C LEU A 145 12.82 1.95 26.62
N ASP A 146 12.99 3.08 25.94
CA ASP A 146 12.33 4.33 26.28
C ASP A 146 10.81 4.21 26.11
N GLU A 147 10.05 5.09 26.78
CA GLU A 147 8.58 5.02 26.87
C GLU A 147 7.90 5.01 25.48
N ILE A 148 8.38 5.85 24.55
CA ILE A 148 7.87 5.93 23.17
C ILE A 148 8.14 4.61 22.41
N GLY A 149 9.36 4.08 22.55
CA GLY A 149 9.76 2.84 21.90
C GLY A 149 9.03 1.62 22.45
N ARG A 150 8.74 1.60 23.76
CA ARG A 150 7.97 0.54 24.41
C ARG A 150 6.51 0.52 23.95
N ASN A 151 5.84 1.66 23.98
CA ASN A 151 4.45 1.76 23.52
C ASN A 151 4.33 1.29 22.06
N SER A 152 5.26 1.73 21.22
CA SER A 152 5.33 1.32 19.81
C SER A 152 5.59 -0.18 19.64
N TYR A 153 6.45 -0.78 20.47
CA TYR A 153 6.71 -2.22 20.46
C TYR A 153 5.51 -3.04 20.92
N ASP A 154 4.81 -2.61 21.97
CA ASP A 154 3.62 -3.28 22.49
C ASP A 154 2.44 -3.23 21.50
N GLU A 155 2.34 -2.15 20.72
CA GLU A 155 1.41 -2.04 19.58
C GLU A 155 1.77 -2.97 18.40
N GLY A 156 2.97 -3.57 18.40
CA GLY A 156 3.41 -4.51 17.35
C GLY A 156 3.75 -3.84 16.02
N ILE A 157 4.13 -2.55 16.03
CA ILE A 157 4.36 -1.80 14.80
C ILE A 157 5.73 -2.08 14.17
N PHE A 158 6.70 -2.60 14.92
CA PHE A 158 8.05 -2.83 14.40
C PHE A 158 8.24 -4.21 13.79
N HIS A 159 8.91 -4.25 12.64
CA HIS A 159 9.28 -5.47 11.93
C HIS A 159 10.78 -5.42 11.61
N LEU A 160 11.47 -6.56 11.74
CA LEU A 160 12.88 -6.67 11.40
C LEU A 160 13.03 -7.51 10.12
N LEU A 161 13.66 -6.94 9.10
CA LEU A 161 13.98 -7.62 7.85
C LEU A 161 15.40 -7.26 7.43
N ASP A 162 16.24 -8.25 7.15
CA ASP A 162 17.65 -8.07 6.73
C ASP A 162 18.47 -7.12 7.63
N GLY A 163 18.18 -7.17 8.94
CA GLY A 163 18.81 -6.33 9.96
C GLY A 163 18.31 -4.88 9.98
N ILE A 164 17.20 -4.59 9.31
CA ILE A 164 16.61 -3.26 9.20
C ILE A 164 15.24 -3.20 9.86
N ILE A 165 15.02 -2.15 10.65
CA ILE A 165 13.77 -1.93 11.37
C ILE A 165 12.80 -1.20 10.45
N TYR A 166 11.67 -1.84 10.18
CA TYR A 166 10.55 -1.26 9.47
C TYR A 166 9.42 -0.95 10.45
N LEU A 167 8.81 0.21 10.26
CA LEU A 167 7.63 0.65 10.99
C LEU A 167 6.39 0.39 10.13
N ARG A 168 5.53 -0.48 10.62
CA ARG A 168 4.22 -0.77 10.05
C ARG A 168 3.23 0.27 10.57
N THR A 169 2.77 1.13 9.68
CA THR A 169 1.53 1.87 9.89
C THR A 169 0.35 1.04 9.40
N LYS A 170 -0.88 1.52 9.61
CA LYS A 170 -2.10 0.84 9.16
C LYS A 170 -2.07 0.40 7.68
N HIS A 171 -1.30 1.10 6.83
CA HIS A 171 -1.34 0.92 5.38
C HIS A 171 0.02 0.93 4.68
N THR A 172 1.12 1.21 5.40
CA THR A 172 2.48 1.25 4.83
C THR A 172 3.51 0.64 5.77
N CYS A 173 4.53 0.03 5.17
CA CYS A 173 5.70 -0.46 5.88
C CYS A 173 6.91 0.39 5.47
N VAL A 174 7.47 1.13 6.43
CA VAL A 174 8.39 2.24 6.16
C VAL A 174 9.72 1.99 6.88
N MET A 175 10.85 2.19 6.20
CA MET A 175 12.17 1.99 6.80
C MET A 175 12.47 3.05 7.87
N THR A 176 13.00 2.63 9.02
CA THR A 176 13.37 3.52 10.12
C THR A 176 14.78 4.07 9.91
N VAL A 177 14.92 5.38 9.78
CA VAL A 177 16.21 6.08 9.70
C VAL A 177 16.38 6.89 10.97
N VAL A 178 17.47 6.66 11.71
CA VAL A 178 17.68 7.29 13.03
C VAL A 178 18.61 8.48 12.92
N ASP A 179 19.69 8.35 12.16
CA ASP A 179 20.68 9.40 11.99
C ASP A 179 20.19 10.46 10.99
N ARG A 180 20.23 11.73 11.40
CA ARG A 180 19.87 12.88 10.56
C ARG A 180 20.84 13.08 9.41
N SER A 181 22.09 12.66 9.55
CA SER A 181 23.10 12.75 8.50
C SER A 181 22.72 11.92 7.28
N LEU A 182 22.02 10.79 7.50
CA LEU A 182 21.54 9.89 6.46
C LEU A 182 20.30 10.43 5.73
N ILE A 183 19.59 11.42 6.28
CA ILE A 183 18.40 12.00 5.64
C ILE A 183 18.77 12.62 4.29
N ASN A 184 19.91 13.31 4.20
CA ASN A 184 20.36 13.92 2.96
C ASN A 184 20.71 12.86 1.91
N LEU A 185 21.33 11.75 2.33
CA LEU A 185 21.64 10.64 1.44
C LEU A 185 20.35 9.94 0.95
N VAL A 186 19.39 9.75 1.85
CA VAL A 186 18.07 9.21 1.54
C VAL A 186 17.31 10.08 0.54
N LEU A 187 17.34 11.41 0.72
CA LEU A 187 16.70 12.36 -0.20
C LEU A 187 17.40 12.37 -1.56
N LYS A 188 18.73 12.30 -1.57
CA LYS A 188 19.52 12.16 -2.80
C LYS A 188 19.16 10.89 -3.55
N GLU A 189 19.08 9.74 -2.89
CA GLU A 189 18.63 8.49 -3.51
C GLU A 189 17.19 8.58 -4.02
N CYS A 190 16.31 9.29 -3.30
CA CYS A 190 14.93 9.52 -3.73
C CYS A 190 14.81 10.45 -4.94
N HIS A 191 15.80 11.29 -5.25
CA HIS A 191 15.75 12.24 -6.37
C HIS A 191 16.66 11.84 -7.54
N ASP A 192 17.92 11.51 -7.24
CA ASP A 192 19.02 11.34 -8.18
C ASP A 192 19.31 9.88 -8.56
N SER A 193 18.63 8.90 -7.95
CA SER A 193 18.82 7.50 -8.35
C SER A 193 18.41 7.30 -9.82
N PRO A 194 19.17 6.51 -10.60
CA PRO A 194 18.85 6.20 -12.01
C PRO A 194 17.43 5.65 -12.21
N PHE A 195 16.88 5.03 -11.15
CA PHE A 195 15.55 4.44 -11.13
C PHE A 195 14.47 5.38 -10.58
N SER A 196 14.85 6.53 -10.02
CA SER A 196 13.91 7.47 -9.39
C SER A 196 13.27 8.45 -10.36
N GLY A 197 13.79 8.56 -11.58
CA GLY A 197 13.17 9.34 -12.65
C GLY A 197 13.18 10.86 -12.45
N HIS A 198 14.08 11.38 -11.59
CA HIS A 198 14.26 12.81 -11.32
C HIS A 198 12.94 13.54 -11.00
N LEU A 199 12.30 13.11 -9.92
CA LEU A 199 11.01 13.63 -9.48
C LEU A 199 11.10 15.09 -9.03
N SER A 200 10.04 15.87 -9.29
CA SER A 200 9.89 17.20 -8.71
C SER A 200 10.00 17.18 -7.18
N GLU A 201 10.34 18.32 -6.56
CA GLU A 201 10.54 18.43 -5.11
C GLU A 201 9.38 17.84 -4.30
N ASP A 202 8.14 18.22 -4.64
CA ASP A 202 6.94 17.72 -3.97
C ASP A 202 6.81 16.20 -4.05
N ARG A 203 7.06 15.62 -5.23
CA ARG A 203 6.99 14.17 -5.44
C ARG A 203 8.12 13.43 -4.75
N THR A 204 9.29 14.04 -4.64
CA THR A 204 10.42 13.50 -3.87
C THR A 204 10.09 13.45 -2.38
N ARG A 205 9.44 14.49 -1.86
CA ARG A 205 8.98 14.53 -0.46
C ARG A 205 7.90 13.50 -0.19
N GLU A 206 6.94 13.33 -1.10
CA GLU A 206 5.92 12.27 -0.98
C GLU A 206 6.54 10.87 -1.02
N LYS A 207 7.49 10.61 -1.93
CA LYS A 207 8.23 9.35 -1.98
C LYS A 207 9.07 9.11 -0.72
N GLY A 208 9.64 10.16 -0.14
CA GLY A 208 10.33 10.11 1.14
C GLY A 208 9.40 9.63 2.26
N LYS A 209 8.21 10.24 2.39
CA LYS A 209 7.21 9.89 3.41
C LYS A 209 6.69 8.46 3.30
N THR A 210 6.57 7.92 2.10
CA THR A 210 6.07 6.56 1.88
C THR A 210 7.14 5.49 2.10
N CYS A 211 8.43 5.84 2.02
CA CYS A 211 9.53 4.88 2.07
C CYS A 211 10.37 4.94 3.35
N LYS A 212 10.51 6.11 3.98
CA LYS A 212 11.34 6.30 5.18
C LYS A 212 10.63 7.10 6.28
N TRP A 213 10.89 6.71 7.53
CA TRP A 213 10.45 7.39 8.75
C TRP A 213 11.68 7.73 9.60
N TRP A 214 11.71 8.91 10.21
CA TRP A 214 12.72 9.31 11.18
C TRP A 214 12.08 10.10 12.33
N PRO A 215 12.58 9.99 13.57
CA PRO A 215 12.05 10.71 14.72
C PRO A 215 12.23 12.24 14.56
N ARG A 216 11.21 13.00 14.97
CA ARG A 216 11.21 14.48 14.92
C ARG A 216 12.02 15.09 16.06
#